data_AF-A0A2S9IIS6-F1
#
_entry.id   AF-A0A2S9IIS6-F1
#
_cell.length_a   1.000
_cell.length_b   1.000
_cell.length_c   1.000
_cell.angle_alpha   90.00
_cell.angle_beta   90.00
_cell.angle_gamma   90.00
#
_symmetry.space_group_name_H-M   'P 1'
#
loop_
_entity.id
_entity.type
_entity.pdbx_description
1 polymer ?
#
loop_
_entity_poly.entity_id
_entity_poly.type
_entity_poly.pdbx_seq_one_letter_code
_entity_poly.pdbx_strand_id
1 'polypeptide(L)'
;MPPILLAEQEPQLSKRTTLKTLANFVAITAAIAIVFAPLAIPDAVAISFYGVLVIGYVTSKIVLAEVYRAQFARAPRRETKNISIDVAIAFFNEDPALIEASIGSVLAQDGVQVGRVIAVDDGSR
;
A
#
# COMPACT_ATOMS: atom_id res chain seq x y z
N MET A 1 -16.38 -4.25 -42.71
CA MET A 1 -16.69 -4.16 -41.27
C MET A 1 -17.17 -5.53 -40.82
N PRO A 2 -16.42 -6.28 -40.00
CA PRO A 2 -16.95 -7.46 -39.35
C PRO A 2 -17.64 -7.05 -38.03
N PRO A 3 -18.74 -7.70 -37.62
CA PRO A 3 -19.36 -7.47 -36.32
C PRO A 3 -18.51 -8.17 -35.24
N ILE A 4 -17.97 -7.40 -34.29
CA ILE A 4 -17.25 -7.96 -33.14
C ILE A 4 -18.28 -8.28 -32.05
N LEU A 5 -18.56 -9.58 -31.92
CA LEU A 5 -18.95 -10.33 -30.72
C LEU A 5 -19.25 -9.50 -29.45
N LEU A 6 -20.54 -9.26 -29.20
CA LEU A 6 -21.10 -8.77 -27.93
C LEU A 6 -21.71 -9.93 -27.13
N ALA A 7 -20.96 -10.99 -26.87
CA ALA A 7 -21.43 -12.07 -26.02
C ALA A 7 -20.25 -12.82 -25.41
N GLU A 8 -19.86 -12.46 -24.18
CA GLU A 8 -19.24 -13.36 -23.18
C GLU A 8 -18.78 -12.67 -21.86
N GLN A 9 -19.22 -11.44 -21.55
CA GLN A 9 -18.72 -10.71 -20.36
C GLN A 9 -19.66 -10.69 -19.14
N GLU A 10 -20.77 -11.44 -19.12
CA GLU A 10 -21.77 -11.37 -18.04
C GLU A 10 -21.64 -12.33 -16.83
N PRO A 11 -21.01 -13.53 -16.87
CA PRO A 11 -21.09 -14.45 -15.73
C PRO A 11 -20.12 -14.14 -14.58
N GLN A 12 -19.09 -13.33 -14.79
CA GLN A 12 -18.06 -13.03 -13.78
C GLN A 12 -18.45 -11.90 -12.82
N LEU A 13 -19.29 -10.96 -13.25
CA LEU A 13 -19.70 -9.81 -12.42
C LEU A 13 -20.66 -10.24 -11.30
N SER A 14 -21.61 -11.14 -11.62
CA SER A 14 -22.65 -11.64 -10.69
C SER A 14 -22.10 -12.50 -9.55
N LYS A 15 -21.05 -13.30 -9.81
CA LYS A 15 -20.41 -14.12 -8.77
C LYS A 15 -19.66 -13.27 -7.73
N ARG A 16 -19.07 -12.14 -8.16
CA ARG A 16 -18.35 -11.23 -7.25
C ARG A 16 -19.30 -10.44 -6.37
N THR A 17 -20.45 -10.03 -6.88
CA THR A 17 -21.46 -9.32 -6.09
C THR A 17 -22.11 -10.23 -5.06
N THR A 18 -22.49 -11.46 -5.44
CA THR A 18 -23.03 -12.45 -4.49
C THR A 18 -22.05 -12.82 -3.38
N LEU A 19 -20.77 -13.02 -3.70
CA LEU A 19 -19.73 -13.30 -2.70
C LEU A 19 -19.55 -12.14 -1.72
N LYS A 20 -19.57 -10.90 -2.21
CA LYS A 20 -19.50 -9.69 -1.37
C LYS A 20 -20.71 -9.56 -0.45
N THR A 21 -21.91 -9.81 -0.97
CA THR A 21 -23.14 -9.76 -0.18
C THR A 21 -23.12 -10.81 0.92
N LEU A 22 -22.68 -12.04 0.62
CA LEU A 22 -22.54 -13.10 1.61
C LEU A 22 -21.50 -12.74 2.68
N ALA A 23 -20.33 -12.23 2.27
CA ALA A 23 -19.28 -11.81 3.18
C ALA A 23 -19.76 -10.67 4.11
N ASN A 24 -20.46 -9.68 3.56
CA ASN A 24 -21.03 -8.58 4.35
C ASN A 24 -22.09 -9.08 5.34
N PHE A 25 -22.95 -10.00 4.91
CA PHE A 25 -23.96 -10.59 5.79
C PHE A 25 -23.30 -11.33 6.96
N VAL A 26 -22.33 -12.21 6.67
CA VAL A 26 -21.57 -12.94 7.70
C VAL A 26 -20.86 -11.98 8.65
N ALA A 27 -20.24 -10.91 8.13
CA ALA A 27 -19.55 -9.92 8.95
C ALA A 27 -20.50 -9.17 9.90
N ILE A 28 -21.68 -8.76 9.41
CA ILE A 28 -22.69 -8.09 10.23
C ILE A 28 -23.22 -9.03 11.30
N THR A 29 -23.57 -10.28 10.95
CA THR A 29 -24.05 -11.27 11.91
C THR A 29 -22.99 -11.57 12.98
N ALA A 30 -21.73 -11.72 12.59
CA ALA A 30 -20.62 -11.93 13.52
C ALA A 30 -20.42 -10.72 14.45
N ALA A 31 -20.49 -9.49 13.93
CA ALA A 31 -20.37 -8.29 14.74
C ALA A 31 -21.47 -8.19 15.79
N ILE A 32 -22.72 -8.46 15.41
CA ILE A 32 -23.86 -8.52 16.34
C ILE A 32 -23.58 -9.59 17.41
N ALA A 33 -23.24 -10.81 17.00
CA ALA A 33 -22.96 -11.90 17.93
C ALA A 33 -21.84 -11.54 18.93
N ILE A 34 -20.76 -10.89 18.48
CA ILE A 34 -19.65 -10.44 19.32
C ILE A 34 -20.09 -9.38 20.34
N VAL A 35 -20.99 -8.45 19.96
CA VAL A 35 -21.48 -7.40 20.86
C VAL A 35 -22.42 -7.97 21.93
N PHE A 36 -23.24 -8.97 21.59
CA PHE A 36 -24.20 -9.57 22.53
C PHE A 36 -23.65 -10.77 23.30
N ALA A 37 -22.57 -11.41 22.85
CA ALA A 37 -21.92 -12.55 23.53
C ALA A 37 -21.59 -12.30 25.02
N PRO A 38 -21.12 -11.11 25.45
CA PRO A 38 -20.86 -10.82 26.86
C PRO A 38 -22.10 -10.88 27.76
N LEU A 39 -23.32 -10.82 27.21
CA LEU A 39 -24.55 -10.94 28.00
C LEU A 39 -24.89 -12.39 28.38
N ALA A 40 -24.29 -13.36 27.68
CA ALA A 40 -24.59 -14.79 27.85
C ALA A 40 -23.40 -15.58 28.40
N ILE A 41 -22.22 -14.96 28.49
CA ILE A 41 -20.95 -15.63 28.81
C ILE A 41 -20.25 -14.89 29.95
N PRO A 42 -19.66 -15.60 30.94
CA PRO A 42 -18.87 -14.96 32.00
C PRO A 42 -17.71 -14.12 31.47
N ASP A 43 -17.43 -12.99 32.13
CA ASP A 43 -16.42 -11.99 31.70
C ASP A 43 -15.04 -12.59 31.41
N ALA A 44 -14.59 -13.56 32.22
CA ALA A 44 -13.30 -14.22 32.03
C ALA A 44 -13.17 -14.94 30.67
N VAL A 45 -14.27 -15.52 30.19
CA VAL A 45 -14.34 -16.20 28.90
C VAL A 45 -14.49 -15.19 27.77
N ALA A 46 -15.27 -14.11 27.99
CA ALA A 46 -15.41 -13.03 27.02
C ALA A 46 -14.06 -12.33 26.73
N ILE A 47 -13.28 -12.00 27.77
CA ILE A 47 -11.96 -11.37 27.63
C ILE A 47 -11.02 -12.25 26.80
N SER A 48 -10.99 -13.56 27.09
CA SER A 48 -10.16 -14.52 26.37
C SER A 48 -10.55 -14.60 24.89
N PHE A 49 -11.86 -14.60 24.61
CA PHE A 49 -12.39 -14.62 23.25
C PHE A 49 -12.03 -13.35 22.46
N TYR A 50 -12.16 -12.17 23.08
CA TYR A 50 -11.71 -10.92 22.46
C TYR A 50 -10.20 -10.91 22.18
N GLY A 51 -9.40 -11.44 23.10
CA GLY A 51 -7.95 -11.57 22.91
C GLY A 51 -7.60 -12.38 21.65
N VAL A 52 -8.24 -13.54 21.47
CA VAL A 52 -8.06 -14.38 20.27
C VAL A 52 -8.46 -13.64 18.99
N LEU A 53 -9.59 -12.92 19.00
CA LEU A 53 -10.05 -12.14 17.86
C LEU A 53 -9.08 -11.02 17.48
N VAL A 54 -8.56 -10.28 18.47
CA VAL A 54 -7.60 -9.19 18.25
C VAL A 54 -6.29 -9.73 17.68
N ILE A 55 -5.77 -10.83 18.25
CA ILE A 55 -4.55 -11.47 17.75
C ILE A 55 -4.77 -11.91 16.29
N GLY A 56 -5.86 -12.62 16.01
CA GLY A 56 -6.19 -13.06 14.65
C GLY A 56 -6.28 -11.91 13.66
N TYR A 57 -6.89 -10.78 14.06
CA TYR A 57 -7.00 -9.58 13.23
C TYR A 57 -5.63 -8.95 12.93
N VAL A 58 -4.78 -8.77 13.96
CA VAL A 58 -3.44 -8.19 13.79
C VAL A 58 -2.57 -9.10 12.94
N THR A 59 -2.56 -10.41 13.21
CA THR A 59 -1.82 -11.38 12.40
C THR A 59 -2.29 -11.37 10.95
N SER A 60 -3.60 -11.30 10.70
CA SER A 60 -4.15 -11.20 9.34
C SER A 60 -3.66 -9.95 8.61
N LYS A 61 -3.58 -8.81 9.31
CA LYS A 61 -3.00 -7.58 8.75
C LYS A 61 -1.52 -7.73 8.40
N ILE A 62 -0.74 -8.35 9.27
CA ILE A 62 0.70 -8.58 9.05
C ILE A 62 0.90 -9.49 7.83
N VAL A 63 0.17 -10.61 7.76
CA VAL A 63 0.22 -11.53 6.63
C VAL A 63 -0.20 -10.83 5.34
N LEU A 64 -1.28 -10.05 5.37
CA LEU A 64 -1.72 -9.30 4.20
C LEU A 64 -0.65 -8.28 3.77
N ALA A 65 -0.10 -7.52 4.70
CA ALA A 65 0.98 -6.58 4.43
C ALA A 65 2.20 -7.28 3.82
N GLU A 66 2.56 -8.47 4.29
CA GLU A 66 3.69 -9.23 3.76
C GLU A 66 3.40 -9.79 2.36
N VAL A 67 2.19 -10.29 2.11
CA VAL A 67 1.76 -10.75 0.77
C VAL A 67 1.77 -9.58 -0.21
N TYR A 68 1.22 -8.43 0.19
CA TYR A 68 1.28 -7.22 -0.62
C TYR A 68 2.73 -6.75 -0.80
N ARG A 69 3.56 -6.78 0.24
CA ARG A 69 4.97 -6.45 0.13
C ARG A 69 5.69 -7.39 -0.82
N ALA A 70 5.44 -8.70 -0.80
CA ALA A 70 6.05 -9.64 -1.74
C ALA A 70 5.57 -9.42 -3.19
N GLN A 71 4.29 -9.08 -3.39
CA GLN A 71 3.72 -8.82 -4.72
C GLN A 71 4.13 -7.46 -5.30
N PHE A 72 4.32 -6.46 -4.44
CA PHE A 72 4.58 -5.07 -4.82
C PHE A 72 5.98 -4.58 -4.47
N ALA A 73 6.82 -5.40 -3.81
CA ALA A 73 8.29 -5.27 -3.83
C ALA A 73 8.76 -5.65 -5.23
N ARG A 74 8.33 -4.83 -6.19
CA ARG A 74 8.88 -4.79 -7.52
C ARG A 74 10.36 -4.46 -7.33
N ALA A 75 11.20 -5.42 -7.69
CA ALA A 75 12.61 -5.20 -7.96
C ALA A 75 12.78 -3.89 -8.76
N PRO A 76 13.84 -3.10 -8.53
CA PRO A 76 14.21 -2.02 -9.45
C PRO A 76 14.66 -2.68 -10.76
N ARG A 77 13.71 -2.96 -11.65
CA ARG A 77 13.93 -3.68 -12.92
C ARG A 77 13.14 -3.05 -14.06
N ARG A 78 13.18 -1.73 -14.15
CA ARG A 78 13.22 -1.12 -15.48
C ARG A 78 14.66 -0.70 -15.69
N GLU A 79 15.29 -1.21 -16.75
CA GLU A 79 16.55 -0.65 -17.22
C GLU A 79 16.29 0.82 -17.57
N THR A 80 16.62 1.72 -16.65
CA THR A 80 16.52 3.18 -16.80
C THR A 80 17.70 3.74 -17.58
N LYS A 81 18.50 2.90 -18.24
CA LYS A 81 19.69 3.30 -18.99
C LYS A 81 19.42 4.37 -20.06
N ASN A 82 18.18 4.51 -20.51
CA ASN A 82 17.75 5.51 -21.50
C ASN A 82 16.78 6.56 -20.93
N ILE A 83 16.57 6.61 -19.61
CA ILE A 83 15.69 7.60 -18.99
C ILE A 83 16.57 8.61 -18.26
N SER A 84 16.60 9.83 -18.81
CA SER A 84 17.18 10.98 -18.14
C SER A 84 16.23 11.46 -17.05
N ILE A 85 16.73 11.60 -15.82
CA ILE A 85 15.96 12.09 -14.68
C ILE A 85 16.44 13.49 -14.32
N ASP A 86 15.52 14.44 -14.23
CA ASP A 86 15.78 15.75 -13.65
C ASP A 86 15.47 15.68 -12.13
N VAL A 87 16.40 16.17 -11.32
CA VAL A 87 16.31 16.12 -9.86
C VAL A 87 16.18 17.55 -9.34
N ALA A 88 15.14 17.81 -8.54
CA ALA A 88 14.99 19.05 -7.81
C ALA A 88 15.35 18.84 -6.34
N ILE A 89 16.22 19.69 -5.80
CA ILE A 89 16.65 19.68 -4.40
C ILE A 89 16.16 20.99 -3.80
N ALA A 90 15.07 20.93 -3.03
CA ALA A 90 14.58 22.09 -2.28
C ALA A 90 15.31 22.19 -0.94
N PHE A 91 15.68 23.41 -0.54
CA PHE A 91 16.42 23.68 0.69
C PHE A 91 15.99 25.04 1.29
N PHE A 92 15.98 25.13 2.61
CA PHE A 92 15.79 26.33 3.43
C PHE A 92 16.78 26.39 4.62
N ASN A 93 17.77 27.28 4.55
CA ASN A 93 18.80 27.49 5.60
C ASN A 93 19.64 26.25 5.99
N GLU A 94 19.74 25.24 5.13
CA GLU A 94 20.67 24.12 5.35
C GLU A 94 22.12 24.56 5.14
N ASP A 95 23.02 23.82 5.77
CA ASP A 95 24.46 23.99 5.58
C ASP A 95 24.81 23.80 4.08
N PRO A 96 25.51 24.76 3.45
CA PRO A 96 26.00 24.63 2.07
C PRO A 96 26.76 23.32 1.81
N ALA A 97 27.49 22.80 2.80
CA ALA A 97 28.20 21.53 2.68
C ALA A 97 27.24 20.33 2.53
N LEU A 98 26.05 20.38 3.14
CA LEU A 98 25.02 19.36 3.00
C LEU A 98 24.34 19.42 1.64
N ILE A 99 24.13 20.62 1.11
CA ILE A 99 23.59 20.83 -0.24
C ILE A 99 24.58 20.27 -1.28
N GLU A 100 25.87 20.58 -1.14
CA GLU A 100 26.93 20.08 -2.02
C GLU A 100 27.04 18.55 -1.96
N ALA A 101 27.02 17.97 -0.75
CA ALA A 101 27.03 16.52 -0.57
C ALA A 101 25.79 15.86 -1.20
N SER A 102 24.61 16.50 -1.10
CA SER A 102 23.36 16.01 -1.69
C SER A 102 23.43 16.02 -3.21
N ILE A 103 23.94 17.09 -3.82
CA ILE A 103 24.17 17.18 -5.26
C ILE A 103 25.19 16.11 -5.71
N GLY A 104 26.31 15.97 -4.99
CA GLY A 104 27.33 14.96 -5.28
C GLY A 104 26.78 13.53 -5.23
N SER A 105 25.94 13.23 -4.24
CA SER A 105 25.27 11.93 -4.10
C SER A 105 24.32 11.62 -5.27
N VAL A 106 23.59 12.63 -5.75
CA VAL A 106 22.70 12.50 -6.91
C VAL A 106 23.50 12.23 -8.20
N LEU A 107 24.59 12.95 -8.40
CA LEU A 107 25.45 12.79 -9.58
C LEU A 107 26.23 11.47 -9.58
N ALA A 108 26.47 10.87 -8.41
CA ALA A 108 27.17 9.61 -8.24
C ALA A 108 26.27 8.35 -8.36
N GLN A 109 24.99 8.49 -8.71
CA GLN A 109 24.08 7.36 -8.84
C GLN A 109 24.44 6.47 -10.04
N ASP A 110 24.87 5.24 -9.77
CA ASP A 110 25.13 4.25 -10.81
C ASP A 110 23.83 3.77 -11.49
N GLY A 111 23.85 3.67 -12.81
CA GLY A 111 22.72 3.12 -13.60
C GLY A 111 21.56 4.09 -13.84
N VAL A 112 21.74 5.37 -13.52
CA VAL A 112 20.78 6.46 -13.81
C VAL A 112 21.47 7.55 -14.62
N GLN A 113 20.84 8.01 -15.69
CA GLN A 113 21.29 9.21 -16.40
C GLN A 113 20.66 10.44 -15.72
N VAL A 114 21.44 11.22 -15.00
CA VAL A 114 20.95 12.49 -14.43
C VAL A 114 21.04 13.57 -15.50
N GLY A 115 19.91 14.19 -15.83
CA GLY A 115 19.82 15.24 -16.84
C GLY A 115 20.18 16.61 -16.25
N ARG A 116 19.35 17.09 -15.34
CA ARG A 116 19.54 18.37 -14.65
C ARG A 116 19.38 18.20 -13.14
N VAL A 117 20.18 18.94 -12.39
CA VAL A 117 19.98 19.12 -10.94
C VAL A 117 19.56 20.57 -10.73
N ILE A 118 18.38 20.77 -10.14
CA ILE A 118 17.78 22.08 -9.89
C ILE A 118 17.76 22.28 -8.37
N ALA A 119 18.63 23.15 -7.86
CA ALA A 119 18.59 23.54 -6.46
C ALA A 119 17.58 24.68 -6.28
N VAL A 120 16.59 24.51 -5.40
CA VAL A 120 15.51 25.46 -5.15
C VAL A 120 15.62 25.97 -3.73
N ASP A 121 15.95 27.24 -3.57
CA ASP A 121 15.97 27.92 -2.28
C ASP A 121 14.56 28.41 -1.92
N ASP A 122 14.04 27.99 -0.78
CA ASP A 122 12.71 28.38 -0.26
C ASP A 122 12.77 29.65 0.61
N GLY A 123 13.81 30.48 0.46
CA GLY A 123 13.92 31.78 1.12
C GLY A 123 14.88 31.80 2.30
N SER A 124 16.05 31.18 2.13
CA SER A 124 17.15 31.21 3.09
C SER A 124 17.57 32.66 3.43
N ARG A 125 18.10 32.85 4.65
CA ARG A 125 18.39 34.17 5.24
C ARG A 125 19.81 34.66 4.95
#